data_AF-A0A7S0T7F1-F1
#
_entry.id   AF-A0A7S0T7F1-F1
#
_cell.length_a   1.000
_cell.length_b   1.000
_cell.length_c   1.000
_cell.angle_alpha   90.00
_cell.angle_beta   90.00
_cell.angle_gamma   90.00
#
_symmetry.space_group_name_H-M   'P 1'
#
loop_
_entity.id
_entity.type
_entity.pdbx_description
1 polymer ?
#
loop_
_entity_poly.entity_id
_entity_poly.type
_entity_poly.pdbx_seq_one_letter_code
_entity_poly.pdbx_strand_id
1 'polypeptide(L)'
;TSEETDEALQRLHFTIVRAHAANPGVCIEVFIHKADALTEEQKVHCQRELQERVDDELQDAGLAQVIDSISYRATSIFDHSVYEAFSQVVQKLTPETAILESLLDFLVNNCGMEKAFLFDVVSKLYVATDATPVHPQDFELCSDMIDVIVDISCIYDLNVQDSANPDREDTNGDE
;
A
#
# COMPACT_ATOMS: atom_id res chain seq x y z
N THR A 1 21.67 9.16 -14.88
CA THR A 1 20.55 8.21 -14.82
C THR A 1 21.04 6.77 -14.70
N SER A 2 21.82 6.21 -15.65
CA SER A 2 22.30 4.81 -15.53
C SER A 2 23.32 4.57 -14.38
N GLU A 3 24.19 5.55 -14.09
CA GLU A 3 25.16 5.42 -12.98
C GLU A 3 24.48 5.50 -11.60
N GLU A 4 23.42 6.30 -11.46
CA GLU A 4 22.65 6.42 -10.22
C GLU A 4 21.83 5.16 -9.94
N THR A 5 21.30 4.51 -10.99
CA THR A 5 20.60 3.23 -10.85
C THR A 5 21.56 2.09 -10.49
N ASP A 6 22.77 2.08 -11.04
CA ASP A 6 23.79 1.09 -10.70
C ASP A 6 24.27 1.26 -9.25
N GLU A 7 24.46 2.50 -8.77
CA GLU A 7 24.81 2.75 -7.37
C GLU A 7 23.68 2.33 -6.43
N ALA A 8 22.41 2.61 -6.80
CA ALA A 8 21.25 2.20 -6.03
C ALA A 8 21.13 0.67 -5.95
N LEU A 9 21.39 -0.04 -7.06
CA LEU A 9 21.42 -1.50 -7.13
C LEU A 9 22.49 -2.10 -6.22
N GLN A 10 23.72 -1.58 -6.25
CA GLN A 10 24.79 -2.05 -5.37
C GLN A 10 24.45 -1.85 -3.88
N ARG A 11 23.84 -0.71 -3.54
CA ARG A 11 23.36 -0.45 -2.17
C ARG A 11 22.22 -1.37 -1.78
N LEU A 12 21.32 -1.68 -2.71
CA LEU A 12 20.22 -2.62 -2.51
C LEU A 12 20.78 -4.01 -2.20
N HIS A 13 21.67 -4.54 -3.03
CA HIS A 13 22.33 -5.83 -2.81
C HIS A 13 23.00 -5.90 -1.42
N PHE A 14 23.83 -4.90 -1.07
CA PHE A 14 24.47 -4.85 0.24
C PHE A 14 23.46 -4.85 1.40
N THR A 15 22.34 -4.15 1.23
CA THR A 15 21.29 -4.08 2.25
C THR A 15 20.57 -5.42 2.39
N ILE A 16 20.25 -6.10 1.28
CA ILE A 16 19.60 -7.41 1.27
C ILE A 16 20.48 -8.45 1.97
N VAL A 17 21.76 -8.55 1.61
CA VAL A 17 22.71 -9.50 2.22
C VAL A 17 22.79 -9.28 3.74
N ARG A 18 22.87 -8.02 4.17
CA ARG A 18 22.93 -7.69 5.60
C ARG A 18 21.62 -7.96 6.33
N ALA A 19 20.49 -7.64 5.72
CA ALA A 19 19.17 -7.87 6.30
C ALA A 19 18.92 -9.37 6.49
N HIS A 20 19.25 -10.18 5.48
CA HIS A 20 19.10 -11.63 5.54
C HIS A 20 20.05 -12.27 6.57
N ALA A 21 21.29 -11.78 6.67
CA ALA A 21 22.23 -12.24 7.70
C ALA A 21 21.75 -11.97 9.13
N ALA A 22 20.97 -10.90 9.34
CA ALA A 22 20.39 -10.56 10.64
C ALA A 22 19.07 -11.30 10.91
N ASN A 23 18.20 -11.41 9.90
CA ASN A 23 16.93 -12.10 9.99
C ASN A 23 16.62 -12.83 8.67
N PRO A 24 16.74 -14.17 8.64
CA PRO A 24 16.47 -14.96 7.43
C PRO A 24 15.00 -14.91 6.97
N GLY A 25 14.06 -14.58 7.86
CA GLY A 25 12.63 -14.51 7.58
C GLY A 25 12.13 -13.11 7.21
N VAL A 26 13.02 -12.18 6.84
CA VAL A 26 12.62 -10.82 6.46
C VAL A 26 11.95 -10.82 5.08
N CYS A 27 10.77 -10.21 4.97
CA CYS A 27 10.12 -9.96 3.69
C CYS A 27 10.75 -8.72 3.03
N ILE A 28 11.21 -8.85 1.79
CA ILE A 28 11.86 -7.78 1.06
C ILE A 28 10.96 -7.34 -0.09
N GLU A 29 10.55 -6.08 -0.07
CA GLU A 29 9.66 -5.48 -1.05
C GLU A 29 10.40 -4.28 -1.67
N VAL A 30 10.59 -4.33 -2.99
CA VAL A 30 11.35 -3.32 -3.75
C VAL A 30 10.39 -2.50 -4.58
N PHE A 31 10.36 -1.19 -4.31
CA PHE A 31 9.50 -0.26 -5.04
C PHE A 31 10.29 0.50 -6.10
N ILE A 32 9.91 0.28 -7.36
CA ILE A 32 10.38 1.06 -8.51
C ILE A 32 9.55 2.34 -8.54
N HIS A 33 10.07 3.37 -7.89
CA HIS A 33 9.34 4.61 -7.63
C HIS A 33 9.46 5.62 -8.77
N LYS A 34 8.46 6.51 -8.90
CA LYS A 34 8.32 7.52 -9.98
C LYS A 34 8.14 6.89 -11.36
N ALA A 35 7.30 5.86 -11.42
CA ALA A 35 6.96 5.19 -12.67
C ALA A 35 5.90 5.93 -13.52
N ASP A 36 5.49 7.15 -13.13
CA ASP A 36 4.44 7.95 -13.77
C ASP A 36 4.77 8.38 -15.20
N ALA A 37 6.05 8.61 -15.50
CA ALA A 37 6.48 9.02 -16.84
C ALA A 37 6.67 7.84 -17.81
N LEU A 38 6.55 6.59 -17.32
CA LEU A 38 6.82 5.38 -18.09
C LEU A 38 5.52 4.75 -18.59
N THR A 39 5.54 4.22 -19.80
CA THR A 39 4.44 3.38 -20.30
C THR A 39 4.41 2.03 -19.57
N GLU A 40 3.26 1.35 -19.56
CA GLU A 40 3.12 0.01 -18.94
C GLU A 40 4.15 -0.98 -19.50
N GLU A 41 4.42 -0.94 -20.81
CA GLU A 41 5.45 -1.78 -21.43
C GLU A 41 6.85 -1.48 -20.90
N GLN A 42 7.17 -0.20 -20.67
CA GLN A 42 8.44 0.22 -20.08
C GLN A 42 8.55 -0.18 -18.61
N LYS A 43 7.45 -0.08 -17.84
CA LYS A 43 7.41 -0.52 -16.44
C LYS A 43 7.73 -2.02 -16.34
N VAL A 44 7.08 -2.84 -17.16
CA VAL A 44 7.32 -4.29 -17.21
C VAL A 44 8.76 -4.59 -17.64
N HIS A 45 9.28 -3.87 -18.64
CA HIS A 45 10.66 -4.04 -19.08
C HIS A 45 11.66 -3.69 -17.96
N CYS A 46 11.51 -2.52 -17.32
CA CYS A 46 12.37 -2.09 -16.23
C CYS A 46 12.29 -3.04 -15.03
N GLN A 47 11.09 -3.53 -14.69
CA GLN A 47 10.91 -4.49 -13.62
C GLN A 47 11.64 -5.80 -13.90
N ARG A 48 11.52 -6.33 -15.12
CA ARG A 48 12.21 -7.56 -15.52
C ARG A 48 13.73 -7.37 -15.53
N GLU A 49 14.22 -6.26 -16.09
CA GLU A 49 15.65 -5.96 -16.14
C GLU A 49 16.25 -5.80 -14.72
N LEU A 50 15.51 -5.17 -13.81
CA LEU A 50 15.91 -5.04 -12.41
C LEU A 50 15.91 -6.40 -11.70
N GLN A 51 14.88 -7.21 -11.93
CA GLN A 51 14.78 -8.55 -11.36
C GLN A 51 15.95 -9.43 -11.83
N GLU A 52 16.21 -9.51 -13.14
CA GLU A 52 17.34 -10.28 -13.69
C GLU A 52 18.68 -9.86 -13.08
N ARG A 53 18.96 -8.55 -12.99
CA ARG A 53 20.20 -8.05 -12.39
C ARG A 53 20.33 -8.39 -10.91
N VAL A 54 19.28 -8.21 -10.12
CA VAL A 54 19.32 -8.50 -8.68
C VAL A 54 19.42 -10.00 -8.44
N ASP A 55 18.73 -10.81 -9.24
CA ASP A 55 18.78 -12.27 -9.17
C ASP A 55 20.19 -12.80 -9.47
N ASP A 56 20.85 -12.26 -10.50
CA ASP A 56 22.25 -12.59 -10.84
C ASP A 56 23.21 -12.27 -9.66
N GLU A 57 23.10 -11.06 -9.08
CA GLU A 57 23.94 -10.66 -7.95
C GLU A 57 23.68 -11.50 -6.68
N LEU A 58 22.42 -11.84 -6.40
CA LEU A 58 22.06 -12.68 -5.26
C LEU A 58 22.46 -14.15 -5.46
N GLN A 59 22.44 -14.64 -6.69
CA GLN A 59 22.92 -15.96 -7.05
C GLN A 59 24.43 -16.07 -6.82
N ASP A 60 25.20 -15.05 -7.20
CA ASP A 60 26.64 -14.96 -6.95
C ASP A 60 26.97 -14.94 -5.44
N ALA A 61 26.10 -14.34 -4.62
CA ALA A 61 26.21 -14.35 -3.16
C ALA A 61 25.77 -15.68 -2.50
N GLY A 62 25.25 -16.64 -3.28
CA GLY A 62 24.77 -17.94 -2.79
C GLY A 62 23.45 -17.88 -2.03
N LEU A 63 22.68 -16.79 -2.19
CA LEU A 63 21.40 -16.53 -1.51
C LEU A 63 20.20 -16.90 -2.39
N ALA A 64 20.28 -18.00 -3.15
CA ALA A 64 19.24 -18.43 -4.09
C ALA A 64 17.86 -18.62 -3.44
N GLN A 65 17.79 -18.84 -2.12
CA GLN A 65 16.55 -19.05 -1.38
C GLN A 65 15.81 -17.73 -1.06
N VAL A 66 16.49 -16.59 -1.20
CA VAL A 66 15.94 -15.24 -0.97
C VAL A 66 15.33 -14.68 -2.24
N ILE A 67 15.71 -15.20 -3.41
CA ILE A 67 15.22 -14.74 -4.73
C ILE A 67 13.68 -14.81 -4.78
N ASP A 68 13.08 -15.93 -4.38
CA ASP A 68 11.62 -16.11 -4.36
C ASP A 68 10.91 -15.24 -3.31
N SER A 69 11.64 -14.65 -2.35
CA SER A 69 11.06 -13.82 -1.29
C SER A 69 11.03 -12.33 -1.62
N ILE A 70 11.70 -11.91 -2.70
CA ILE A 70 11.74 -10.51 -3.13
C ILE A 70 10.55 -10.25 -4.06
N SER A 71 9.79 -9.21 -3.74
CA SER A 71 8.68 -8.75 -4.59
C SER A 71 8.99 -7.37 -5.13
N TYR A 72 8.75 -7.17 -6.43
CA TYR A 72 8.99 -5.91 -7.12
C TYR A 72 7.65 -5.26 -7.49
N ARG A 73 7.52 -3.97 -7.24
CA ARG A 73 6.31 -3.20 -7.56
C ARG A 73 6.68 -1.85 -8.15
N ALA A 74 6.05 -1.49 -9.26
CA ALA A 74 6.13 -0.13 -9.78
C ALA A 74 5.16 0.76 -9.01
N THR A 75 5.61 1.94 -8.57
CA THR A 75 4.80 2.84 -7.75
C THR A 75 4.94 4.30 -8.20
N SER A 76 3.86 5.07 -8.08
CA SER A 76 3.84 6.52 -8.25
C SER A 76 2.94 7.21 -7.24
N ILE A 77 3.32 8.42 -6.81
CA ILE A 77 2.49 9.25 -5.92
C ILE A 77 1.34 9.95 -6.64
N PHE A 78 1.34 9.94 -7.98
CA PHE A 78 0.33 10.60 -8.80
C PHE A 78 -0.83 9.67 -9.17
N ASP A 79 -0.66 8.37 -8.95
CA ASP A 79 -1.69 7.35 -9.14
C ASP A 79 -1.96 6.64 -7.81
N HIS A 80 -2.88 5.67 -7.83
CA HIS A 80 -3.23 4.90 -6.65
C HIS A 80 -2.29 3.71 -6.40
N SER A 81 -1.28 3.49 -7.26
CA SER A 81 -0.39 2.31 -7.21
C SER A 81 0.47 2.28 -5.95
N VAL A 82 0.84 3.44 -5.39
CA VAL A 82 1.54 3.50 -4.10
C VAL A 82 0.68 2.89 -2.99
N TYR A 83 -0.59 3.28 -2.89
CA TYR A 83 -1.48 2.77 -1.85
C TYR A 83 -1.78 1.28 -2.07
N GLU A 84 -1.96 0.84 -3.31
CA GLU A 84 -2.15 -0.57 -3.62
C GLU A 84 -0.92 -1.40 -3.22
N ALA A 85 0.28 -0.97 -3.62
CA ALA A 85 1.53 -1.64 -3.28
C ALA A 85 1.73 -1.72 -1.77
N PHE A 86 1.52 -0.62 -1.04
CA PHE A 86 1.60 -0.61 0.42
C PHE A 86 0.55 -1.49 1.08
N SER A 87 -0.68 -1.55 0.55
CA SER A 87 -1.73 -2.42 1.09
C SER A 87 -1.34 -3.89 1.01
N GLN A 88 -0.74 -4.32 -0.11
CA GLN A 88 -0.22 -5.69 -0.24
C GLN A 88 0.93 -5.98 0.72
N VAL A 89 1.78 -5.00 1.01
CA VAL A 89 2.85 -5.14 2.02
C VAL A 89 2.27 -5.26 3.42
N VAL A 90 1.28 -4.44 3.78
CA VAL A 90 0.58 -4.52 5.07
C VAL A 90 -0.13 -5.86 5.23
N GLN A 91 -0.74 -6.36 4.16
CA GLN A 91 -1.42 -7.64 4.14
C GLN A 91 -0.46 -8.82 4.37
N LYS A 92 0.76 -8.77 3.79
CA LYS A 92 1.83 -9.76 4.05
C LYS A 92 2.43 -9.66 5.45
N LEU A 93 2.47 -8.47 6.04
CA LEU A 93 2.97 -8.24 7.40
C LEU A 93 1.98 -8.71 8.47
N THR A 94 0.70 -8.80 8.14
CA THR A 94 -0.36 -9.17 9.08
C THR A 94 -0.49 -10.70 9.14
N PRO A 95 -0.24 -11.35 10.30
CA PRO A 95 -0.23 -12.81 10.40
C PRO A 95 -1.62 -13.46 10.33
N GLU A 96 -2.68 -12.72 10.64
CA GLU A 96 -4.06 -13.23 10.74
C GLU A 96 -4.92 -12.94 9.50
N THR A 97 -4.30 -12.54 8.39
CA THR A 97 -5.00 -12.16 7.16
C THR A 97 -5.94 -13.27 6.64
N ALA A 98 -5.56 -14.54 6.77
CA ALA A 98 -6.37 -15.67 6.31
C ALA A 98 -7.74 -15.76 7.02
N ILE A 99 -7.83 -15.31 8.28
CA ILE A 99 -9.11 -15.29 9.02
C ILE A 99 -9.98 -14.15 8.50
N LEU A 100 -9.39 -12.97 8.29
CA LEU A 100 -10.08 -11.80 7.75
C LEU A 100 -10.61 -12.07 6.34
N GLU A 101 -9.80 -12.70 5.48
CA GLU A 101 -10.20 -13.12 4.14
C GLU A 101 -11.38 -14.10 4.20
N SER A 102 -11.31 -15.13 5.05
CA SER A 102 -12.42 -16.08 5.22
C SER A 102 -13.71 -15.43 5.74
N LEU A 103 -13.60 -14.41 6.61
CA LEU A 103 -14.76 -13.65 7.09
C LEU A 103 -15.36 -12.78 5.98
N LEU A 104 -14.52 -12.15 5.17
CA LEU A 104 -14.96 -11.37 4.01
C LEU A 104 -15.60 -12.27 2.95
N ASP A 105 -15.03 -13.44 2.68
CA ASP A 105 -15.62 -14.44 1.79
C ASP A 105 -17.00 -14.89 2.28
N PHE A 106 -17.14 -15.12 3.59
CA PHE A 106 -18.44 -15.47 4.16
C PHE A 106 -19.44 -14.32 3.99
N LEU A 107 -19.03 -13.07 4.22
CA LEU A 107 -19.88 -11.90 4.01
C LEU A 107 -20.33 -11.78 2.55
N VAL A 108 -19.37 -11.84 1.61
CA VAL A 108 -19.62 -11.71 0.16
C VAL A 108 -20.60 -12.78 -0.32
N ASN A 109 -20.36 -14.04 0.06
CA ASN A 109 -21.19 -15.17 -0.35
C ASN A 109 -22.61 -15.13 0.24
N ASN A 110 -22.79 -14.68 1.48
CA ASN A 110 -24.11 -14.64 2.11
C ASN A 110 -24.92 -13.39 1.74
N CYS A 111 -24.26 -12.27 1.45
CA CYS A 111 -24.91 -11.01 1.12
C CYS A 111 -25.08 -10.78 -0.39
N GLY A 112 -24.47 -11.61 -1.24
CA GLY A 112 -24.52 -11.45 -2.69
C GLY A 112 -23.75 -10.21 -3.16
N MET A 113 -22.65 -9.89 -2.50
CA MET A 113 -21.74 -8.83 -2.93
C MET A 113 -20.80 -9.36 -4.03
N GLU A 114 -20.30 -8.48 -4.89
CA GLU A 114 -19.32 -8.85 -5.92
C GLU A 114 -17.89 -8.82 -5.40
N LYS A 115 -17.57 -7.82 -4.56
CA LYS A 115 -16.24 -7.60 -3.99
C LYS A 115 -16.35 -6.93 -2.62
N ALA A 116 -15.42 -7.22 -1.72
CA ALA A 116 -15.34 -6.55 -0.42
C ALA A 116 -13.90 -6.17 -0.06
N PHE A 117 -13.76 -4.96 0.48
CA PHE A 117 -12.49 -4.44 0.97
C PHE A 117 -12.63 -3.95 2.40
N LEU A 118 -11.59 -4.16 3.21
CA LEU A 118 -11.48 -3.61 4.54
C LEU A 118 -10.37 -2.56 4.56
N PHE A 119 -10.74 -1.29 4.57
CA PHE A 119 -9.83 -0.15 4.52
C PHE A 119 -9.56 0.47 5.89
N ASP A 120 -8.34 0.95 6.09
CA ASP A 120 -8.05 2.01 7.06
C ASP A 120 -8.31 3.38 6.41
N VAL A 121 -9.21 4.17 7.02
CA VAL A 121 -9.68 5.45 6.46
C VAL A 121 -8.58 6.50 6.40
N VAL A 122 -7.66 6.49 7.37
CA VAL A 122 -6.61 7.53 7.47
C VAL A 122 -5.50 7.30 6.45
N SER A 123 -5.03 6.06 6.33
CA SER A 123 -3.93 5.71 5.42
C SER A 123 -4.39 5.32 4.00
N LYS A 124 -5.69 5.08 3.81
CA LYS A 124 -6.29 4.53 2.57
C LYS A 124 -5.71 3.18 2.16
N LEU A 125 -5.10 2.47 3.11
CA LEU A 125 -4.57 1.12 2.87
C LEU A 125 -5.66 0.11 3.18
N TYR A 126 -5.87 -0.87 2.30
CA TYR A 126 -6.68 -2.02 2.68
C TYR A 126 -5.85 -2.99 3.51
N VAL A 127 -6.45 -3.48 4.60
CA VAL A 127 -5.86 -4.47 5.49
C VAL A 127 -6.19 -5.88 5.01
N ALA A 128 -7.39 -6.07 4.46
CA ALA A 128 -7.85 -7.35 3.95
C ALA A 128 -8.84 -7.16 2.79
N THR A 129 -8.92 -8.17 1.95
CA THR A 129 -9.90 -8.30 0.87
C THR A 129 -10.37 -9.76 0.82
N ASP A 130 -11.51 -10.00 0.19
CA ASP A 130 -11.99 -11.35 -0.12
C ASP A 130 -11.10 -12.03 -1.17
N ALA A 131 -11.27 -13.34 -1.36
CA ALA A 131 -10.42 -14.19 -2.20
C ALA A 131 -10.50 -13.89 -3.71
N THR A 132 -11.45 -13.07 -4.18
CA THR A 132 -11.49 -12.67 -5.60
C THR A 132 -10.30 -11.78 -5.94
N PRO A 133 -9.72 -11.90 -7.15
CA PRO A 133 -8.58 -11.07 -7.54
C PRO A 133 -8.95 -9.58 -7.52
N VAL A 134 -8.07 -8.75 -6.96
CA VAL A 134 -8.28 -7.30 -6.91
C VAL A 134 -7.97 -6.72 -8.29
N HIS A 135 -8.94 -6.04 -8.89
CA HIS A 135 -8.69 -5.21 -10.05
C HIS A 135 -8.27 -3.81 -9.61
N PRO A 136 -7.27 -3.18 -10.27
CA PRO A 136 -6.83 -1.84 -9.93
C PRO A 136 -7.98 -0.81 -9.95
N GLN A 137 -8.91 -0.94 -10.90
CA GLN A 137 -10.06 -0.04 -11.05
C GLN A 137 -11.01 -0.08 -9.85
N ASP A 138 -11.22 -1.26 -9.25
CA ASP A 138 -12.10 -1.40 -8.09
C ASP A 138 -11.48 -0.72 -6.87
N PHE A 139 -10.15 -0.85 -6.73
CA PHE A 139 -9.39 -0.19 -5.68
C PHE A 139 -9.43 1.34 -5.82
N GLU A 140 -9.21 1.86 -7.03
CA GLU A 140 -9.30 3.30 -7.33
C GLU A 140 -10.67 3.86 -6.95
N LEU A 141 -11.75 3.21 -7.40
CA LEU A 141 -13.11 3.65 -7.11
C LEU A 141 -13.42 3.66 -5.60
N CYS A 142 -12.98 2.63 -4.88
CA CYS A 142 -13.19 2.55 -3.43
C CYS A 142 -12.36 3.60 -2.67
N SER A 143 -11.13 3.86 -3.11
CA SER A 143 -10.27 4.90 -2.54
C SER A 143 -10.90 6.28 -2.70
N ASP A 144 -11.38 6.61 -3.91
CA ASP A 144 -12.03 7.89 -4.18
C ASP A 144 -13.34 8.05 -3.40
N MET A 145 -14.08 6.95 -3.19
CA MET A 145 -15.28 6.95 -2.36
C MET A 145 -14.99 7.31 -0.91
N ILE A 146 -13.86 6.85 -0.34
CA ILE A 146 -13.44 7.22 1.02
C ILE A 146 -13.22 8.74 1.10
N ASP A 147 -12.53 9.33 0.12
CA ASP A 147 -12.30 10.78 0.08
C ASP A 147 -13.60 11.57 0.06
N VAL A 148 -14.54 11.18 -0.82
CA VAL A 148 -15.85 11.83 -0.91
C VAL A 148 -16.60 11.76 0.42
N ILE A 149 -16.59 10.60 1.09
CA ILE A 149 -17.27 10.43 2.38
C ILE A 149 -16.60 11.27 3.46
N VAL A 150 -15.28 11.28 3.54
CA VAL A 150 -14.51 12.05 4.52
C VAL A 150 -14.71 13.54 4.30
N ASP A 151 -14.65 14.02 3.07
CA ASP A 151 -14.82 15.44 2.73
C ASP A 151 -16.25 15.91 3.04
N ILE A 152 -17.27 15.13 2.68
CA ILE A 152 -18.67 15.44 3.02
C ILE A 152 -18.87 15.42 4.54
N SER A 153 -18.31 14.44 5.24
CA SER A 153 -18.39 14.37 6.71
C SER A 153 -17.72 15.59 7.35
N CYS A 154 -16.57 16.04 6.85
CA CYS A 154 -15.91 17.26 7.33
C CYS A 154 -16.77 18.52 7.13
N ILE A 155 -17.61 18.57 6.10
CA ILE A 155 -18.50 19.72 5.84
C ILE A 155 -19.74 19.69 6.75
N TYR A 156 -20.37 18.53 6.92
CA TYR A 156 -21.68 18.41 7.59
C TYR A 156 -21.61 17.97 9.05
N ASP A 157 -20.50 17.41 9.52
CA ASP A 157 -20.31 17.05 10.93
C ASP A 157 -19.98 18.31 11.73
N LEU A 158 -21.00 19.15 11.88
CA LEU A 158 -20.98 20.45 12.56
C LEU A 158 -20.84 20.31 14.09
N ASN A 159 -20.75 19.08 14.61
CA ASN A 159 -20.65 18.82 16.05
C ASN A 159 -19.27 19.20 16.65
N VAL A 160 -18.29 19.57 15.82
CA VAL A 160 -16.95 19.98 16.28
C VAL A 160 -16.73 21.50 16.21
N GLN A 161 -17.54 22.26 15.47
CA GLN A 161 -17.36 23.73 15.41
C GLN A 161 -18.00 24.49 16.58
N ASP A 162 -18.90 23.87 17.35
CA ASP A 162 -19.60 24.54 18.46
C ASP A 162 -18.98 24.27 19.85
N SER A 163 -17.95 23.42 19.96
CA SER A 163 -17.25 23.14 21.22
C SER A 163 -15.93 23.90 21.40
N ALA A 164 -15.52 24.69 20.40
CA ALA A 164 -14.30 25.51 20.43
C ALA A 164 -14.55 26.99 20.75
N ASN A 165 -15.73 27.36 21.26
CA ASN A 165 -15.97 28.72 21.77
C ASN A 165 -16.48 28.69 23.21
N PRO A 166 -15.59 28.69 24.24
CA PRO A 166 -15.98 28.82 25.63
C PRO A 166 -16.36 30.25 26.03
N ASP A 167 -16.29 31.23 25.11
CA ASP A 167 -16.50 32.66 25.43
C ASP A 167 -17.87 33.19 24.95
N ARG A 168 -18.96 32.49 25.29
CA ARG A 168 -20.25 33.18 25.49
C ARG A 168 -20.41 33.42 26.98
N GLU A 169 -19.71 34.46 27.44
CA GLU A 169 -19.93 35.05 28.76
C GLU A 169 -21.43 35.34 28.95
N ASP A 170 -21.94 34.84 30.06
CA ASP A 170 -23.16 35.32 30.70
C ASP A 170 -23.05 36.83 30.94
N THR A 171 -23.61 37.64 30.05
CA THR A 171 -24.04 38.99 30.42
C THR A 171 -25.52 38.95 30.77
N ASN A 172 -25.80 38.69 32.04
CA ASN A 172 -26.93 39.33 32.71
C ASN A 172 -26.73 40.85 32.65
N GLY A 173 -27.75 41.57 32.19
CA GLY A 173 -27.76 43.03 32.16
C GLY A 173 -29.12 43.58 31.75
N ASP A 174 -29.98 43.75 32.76
CA ASP A 174 -31.05 44.76 32.91
C ASP A 174 -31.63 45.44 31.66
N GLU A 175 -32.90 45.16 31.35
CA GLU A 175 -34.02 46.13 31.30
C GLU A 175 -35.39 45.41 31.22
#